data_AF-A0A6B3I5D9-F1
#
_entry.id   AF-A0A6B3I5D9-F1
#
_cell.length_a   1.000
_cell.length_b   1.000
_cell.length_c   1.000
_cell.angle_alpha   90.00
_cell.angle_beta   90.00
_cell.angle_gamma   90.00
#
_symmetry.space_group_name_H-M   'P 1'
#
loop_
_entity.id
_entity.type
_entity.pdbx_description
1 polymer ?
#
loop_
_entity_poly.entity_id
_entity_poly.type
_entity_poly.pdbx_seq_one_letter_code
_entity_poly.pdbx_strand_id
1 'polypeptide(L)' 'MSDFFSLLAEEFPQVRSGLWVTLEATVLGALLAVVLAFALGLMAGSRLLLARGFSRVVVEFFRGTSLYIQLF' A
#
# COMPACT_ATOMS: atom_id res chain seq x y z
N MET A 1 28.17 20.16 14.38
CA MET A 1 27.77 18.73 14.39
C MET A 1 26.92 18.40 15.62
N SER A 2 27.32 18.85 16.81
CA SER A 2 26.50 18.78 18.04
C SER A 2 25.08 19.29 17.84
N ASP A 3 24.91 20.45 17.18
CA ASP A 3 23.61 21.14 17.06
C ASP A 3 22.57 20.33 16.28
N PHE A 4 22.98 19.56 15.27
CA PHE A 4 22.08 18.66 14.55
C PHE A 4 21.58 17.52 15.45
N PHE A 5 22.45 16.93 16.25
CA PHE A 5 22.07 15.85 17.16
C PHE A 5 21.17 16.36 18.29
N SER A 6 21.33 17.61 18.74
CA SER A 6 20.42 18.26 19.70
C SER A 6 19.03 18.46 19.10
N LEU A 7 18.95 19.04 17.90
CA LEU A 7 17.68 19.25 17.18
C LEU A 7 16.98 17.93 16.86
N LEU A 8 17.75 16.92 16.45
CA LEU A 8 17.21 15.59 16.22
C LEU A 8 16.68 14.98 17.52
N ALA A 9 17.36 15.15 18.65
CA ALA A 9 16.90 14.63 19.94
C ALA A 9 15.62 15.34 20.42
N GLU A 10 15.49 16.65 20.17
CA GLU A 10 14.29 17.43 20.47
C GLU A 10 13.09 17.01 19.60
N GLU A 11 13.31 16.79 18.30
CA GLU A 11 12.27 16.42 17.33
C GLU A 11 12.05 14.90 17.22
N PHE A 12 12.90 14.10 17.86
CA PHE A 12 12.82 12.64 17.86
C PHE A 12 11.43 12.10 18.20
N PRO A 13 10.68 12.69 19.16
CA PRO A 13 9.31 12.27 19.46
C PRO A 13 8.33 12.43 18.30
N GLN A 14 8.52 13.43 17.43
CA GLN A 14 7.71 13.67 16.26
C GLN A 14 8.08 12.70 15.13
N VAL A 15 9.39 12.56 14.89
CA VAL A 15 9.94 11.65 13.85
C VAL A 15 9.55 10.21 14.13
N ARG A 16 9.68 9.73 15.38
CA ARG A 16 9.26 8.37 15.76
C ARG A 16 7.76 8.14 15.52
N SER A 17 6.93 9.17 15.71
CA SER A 17 5.49 9.07 15.49
C SER A 17 5.19 8.89 14.01
N GLY A 18 5.83 9.70 13.15
CA GLY A 18 5.70 9.54 11.69
C GLY A 18 6.23 8.19 11.19
N LEU A 19 7.36 7.75 11.71
CA LEU A 19 7.91 6.41 11.43
C LEU A 19 6.92 5.30 11.82
N TRP A 20 6.31 5.40 13.00
CA TRP A 20 5.33 4.41 13.46
C TRP A 20 4.12 4.33 12.54
N VAL A 21 3.54 5.48 12.16
CA VAL A 21 2.42 5.54 11.22
C VAL A 21 2.81 4.97 9.85
N THR A 22 4.04 5.22 9.39
CA THR A 22 4.54 4.68 8.12
C THR A 22 4.64 3.16 8.16
N LEU A 23 5.17 2.60 9.25
CA LEU A 23 5.24 1.16 9.46
C LEU A 23 3.85 0.54 9.53
N GLU A 24 2.93 1.14 10.28
CA GLU A 24 1.56 0.67 10.40
C GLU A 24 0.85 0.66 9.03
N ALA A 25 0.88 1.77 8.30
CA ALA A 25 0.27 1.88 6.97
C ALA A 25 0.89 0.90 5.97
N THR A 26 2.22 0.71 6.01
CA THR A 26 2.92 -0.23 5.13
C THR A 26 2.54 -1.68 5.42
N VAL A 27 2.56 -2.08 6.70
CA VAL A 27 2.28 -3.46 7.10
C VAL A 27 0.81 -3.81 6.85
N LEU A 28 -0.11 -2.97 7.33
CA LEU A 28 -1.54 -3.22 7.16
C LEU A 28 -1.96 -3.12 5.69
N GLY A 29 -1.43 -2.13 4.96
CA GLY A 29 -1.66 -1.98 3.53
C GLY A 29 -1.15 -3.17 2.72
N ALA A 30 0.07 -3.65 3.01
CA ALA A 30 0.63 -4.82 2.35
C ALA A 30 -0.17 -6.10 2.65
N LEU A 31 -0.57 -6.32 3.91
CA LEU A 31 -1.41 -7.46 4.29
C LEU A 31 -2.74 -7.46 3.53
N LEU A 32 -3.41 -6.31 3.48
CA LEU A 32 -4.64 -6.16 2.71
C LEU A 32 -4.42 -6.42 1.21
N ALA A 33 -3.36 -5.83 0.65
CA ALA A 33 -3.01 -6.01 -0.76
C ALA A 33 -2.75 -7.48 -1.10
N VAL A 34 -2.08 -8.24 -0.24
CA VAL A 34 -1.86 -9.68 -0.41
C VAL A 34 -3.19 -10.43 -0.46
N VAL A 35 -4.09 -10.19 0.48
CA VAL A 35 -5.41 -10.86 0.51
C VAL A 35 -6.19 -10.57 -0.77
N LEU A 36 -6.24 -9.30 -1.18
CA LEU A 36 -6.92 -8.88 -2.41
C LEU A 36 -6.28 -9.49 -3.67
N ALA A 37 -4.95 -9.48 -3.75
CA ALA A 37 -4.22 -10.04 -4.88
C ALA A 37 -4.45 -11.55 -5.02
N PHE A 38 -4.51 -12.29 -3.90
CA PHE A 38 -4.87 -13.71 -3.92
C PHE A 38 -6.30 -13.93 -4.40
N ALA A 39 -7.27 -13.20 -3.86
CA ALA A 39 -8.68 -13.34 -4.25
C ALA A 39 -8.89 -13.05 -5.74
N LEU A 40 -8.35 -11.92 -6.23
CA LEU A 40 -8.41 -11.55 -7.65
C LEU A 40 -7.61 -12.53 -8.51
N GLY A 41 -6.41 -12.93 -8.10
CA GLY A 41 -5.59 -13.90 -8.83
C GLY A 41 -6.29 -15.24 -9.06
N LEU A 42 -6.98 -15.76 -8.03
CA LEU A 42 -7.80 -16.97 -8.14
C LEU A 42 -9.00 -16.75 -9.09
N MET A 43 -9.66 -15.59 -8.99
CA MET A 43 -10.80 -15.23 -9.84
C MET A 43 -10.40 -15.09 -11.31
N ALA A 44 -9.20 -14.59 -11.61
CA ALA A 44 -8.65 -14.52 -12.96
C ALA A 44 -8.45 -15.89 -13.62
N GLY A 45 -8.26 -16.96 -12.83
CA GLY A 45 -8.18 -18.34 -13.30
C GLY A 45 -9.55 -19.02 -13.53
N SER A 46 -10.65 -18.35 -13.17
CA SER A 46 -12.00 -18.92 -13.29
C SER A 46 -12.42 -19.18 -14.74
N ARG A 47 -13.21 -20.23 -14.95
CA ARG A 47 -13.88 -20.52 -16.24
C ARG A 47 -14.98 -19.52 -16.57
N LEU A 48 -15.53 -18.85 -15.56
CA LEU A 48 -16.58 -17.85 -15.74
C LEU A 48 -15.99 -16.58 -16.35
N LEU A 49 -16.43 -16.25 -17.57
CA LEU A 49 -15.96 -15.08 -18.32
C LEU A 49 -16.14 -13.77 -17.54
N LEU A 50 -17.25 -13.63 -16.81
CA LEU A 50 -17.52 -12.45 -15.99
C LEU A 50 -16.52 -12.30 -14.84
N ALA A 51 -16.26 -13.38 -14.10
CA ALA A 51 -15.31 -13.38 -12.98
C ALA A 51 -13.89 -13.05 -13.46
N ARG A 52 -13.45 -13.71 -14.54
CA ARG A 52 -12.14 -13.46 -15.16
C ARG A 52 -12.03 -12.04 -15.70
N GLY A 53 -13.06 -11.56 -16.40
CA GLY A 53 -13.09 -10.21 -16.98
C GLY A 53 -13.02 -9.13 -15.90
N PHE A 54 -13.87 -9.24 -14.88
CA PHE A 54 -13.86 -8.31 -13.75
C PHE A 54 -12.50 -8.31 -13.04
N SER A 55 -11.92 -9.49 -12.78
CA SER A 55 -10.62 -9.58 -12.14
C SER A 55 -9.52 -8.87 -12.93
N ARG A 56 -9.49 -9.07 -14.26
CA ARG A 56 -8.49 -8.45 -15.13
C ARG A 56 -8.61 -6.94 -15.10
N VAL A 57 -9.81 -6.42 -15.36
CA VAL A 57 -10.08 -4.97 -15.34
C VAL A 57 -9.60 -4.33 -14.04
N VAL A 58 -9.94 -4.92 -12.89
CA VAL A 58 -9.50 -4.40 -11.58
C VAL A 58 -7.97 -4.42 -11.47
N VAL A 59 -7.32 -5.56 -11.75
CA VAL A 59 -5.86 -5.70 -11.65
C VAL A 59 -5.15 -4.74 -12.60
N GLU A 60 -5.60 -4.62 -13.85
CA GLU A 60 -5.00 -3.73 -14.84
C GLU A 60 -5.23 -2.25 -14.50
N PHE A 61 -6.38 -1.88 -13.92
CA PHE A 61 -6.63 -0.53 -13.43
C PHE A 61 -5.63 -0.14 -12.33
N PHE A 62 -5.48 -0.97 -11.29
CA PHE A 62 -4.55 -0.68 -10.18
C PHE A 62 -3.09 -0.68 -10.63
N ARG A 63 -2.71 -1.55 -11.58
CA ARG A 63 -1.34 -1.60 -12.12
C ARG A 63 -1.04 -0.52 -13.16
N GLY A 64 -2.07 -0.01 -13.85
CA GLY A 64 -1.94 0.95 -14.94
C GLY A 64 -2.16 2.41 -14.53
N THR A 65 -2.63 2.66 -13.30
CA THR A 65 -2.87 4.02 -12.79
C THR A 65 -1.87 4.40 -11.71
N SER A 66 -1.57 5.70 -11.60
CA SER A 66 -0.66 6.21 -10.58
C SER A 66 -1.29 6.12 -9.20
N LEU A 67 -0.52 5.63 -8.23
CA LEU A 67 -0.91 5.62 -6.81
C LEU A 67 -1.26 7.03 -6.31
N TYR A 68 -0.59 8.07 -6.81
CA TYR A 68 -0.90 9.45 -6.45
C TYR A 68 -2.36 9.82 -6.79
N ILE A 69 -2.84 9.45 -7.98
CA ILE A 69 -4.23 9.70 -8.41
C ILE A 69 -5.23 8.79 -7.68
N GLN A 70 -4.80 7.61 -7.22
CA GLN A 70 -5.67 6.74 -6.43
C GLN A 70 -5.90 7.29 -5.02
N LEU A 71 -4.92 8.03 -4.49
CA LEU A 71 -4.98 8.63 -3.16
C LEU A 71 -5.53 10.07 -3.16
N PHE A 72 -5.51 10.78 -4.30
CA PHE A 72 -5.92 12.18 -4.46
C PHE A 72 -6.79 12.37 -5.71
#